data_AF-A0A5M6CDH2-F1
#
_entry.id   AF-A0A5M6CDH2-F1
#
_cell.length_a   1.000
_cell.length_b   1.000
_cell.length_c   1.000
_cell.angle_alpha   90.00
_cell.angle_beta   90.00
_cell.angle_gamma   90.00
#
_symmetry.space_group_name_H-M   'P 1'
#
loop_
_entity.id
_entity.type
_entity.pdbx_description
1 polymer ?
#
loop_
_entity_poly.entity_id
_entity_poly.type
_entity_poly.pdbx_seq_one_letter_code
_entity_poly.pdbx_strand_id
1 'polypeptide(L)'
;MKPFLIDYFIDRESFIDLQIDFLKQDFVYSMNSEFFPSFERALKKEDFYIEEQVPLSYSEDPNGISFTMQKLYFYKTYLGTIIHKLSSNYLNDFYNYIREDLLESQKDRRKFLNEGKKRVASIIDNINQFNFIDFRLLTELKSQLCQIEFAINSPTLYNDKYLKIDKLALHKWNETDLVTFFHFLRTQKVIDFISDAELGRFLERSFCVENHEGEVSSLDSLNKRLNDLKNVNKLNDRSEKRLSDLFKKFSKY
;
A
#
# COMPACT_ATOMS: atom_id res chain seq x y z
N MET A 1 11.45 -3.60 -3.24
CA MET A 1 11.81 -2.83 -4.45
C MET A 1 12.85 -1.78 -4.08
N LYS A 2 13.91 -1.61 -4.88
CA LYS A 2 14.78 -0.42 -4.75
C LYS A 2 13.92 0.83 -4.94
N PRO A 3 14.15 1.92 -4.19
CA PRO A 3 13.39 3.15 -4.38
C PRO A 3 13.64 3.70 -5.79
N PHE A 4 12.57 4.08 -6.47
CA PHE A 4 12.65 4.80 -7.74
C PHE A 4 13.21 6.20 -7.47
N LEU A 5 14.46 6.44 -7.86
CA LEU A 5 15.14 7.73 -7.71
C LEU A 5 15.12 8.48 -9.03
N ILE A 6 14.91 9.80 -8.96
CA ILE A 6 14.98 10.70 -10.12
C ILE A 6 16.35 10.62 -10.79
N ASP A 7 17.37 10.29 -10.00
CA ASP A 7 18.76 10.22 -10.42
C ASP A 7 18.99 9.28 -11.61
N TYR A 8 18.17 8.23 -11.73
CA TYR A 8 18.21 7.29 -12.86
C TYR A 8 17.79 7.89 -14.21
N PHE A 9 17.26 9.11 -14.24
CA PHE A 9 16.85 9.81 -15.46
C PHE A 9 17.73 11.02 -15.77
N ILE A 10 18.82 11.25 -15.02
CA ILE A 10 19.69 12.42 -15.25
C ILE A 10 20.49 12.28 -16.56
N ASP A 11 20.96 11.08 -16.84
CA ASP A 11 21.80 10.79 -18.01
C ASP A 11 21.51 9.40 -18.59
N ARG A 12 22.08 9.15 -19.77
CA ARG A 12 21.86 7.93 -20.53
C ARG A 12 22.42 6.68 -19.83
N GLU A 13 23.55 6.78 -19.14
CA GLU A 13 24.18 5.64 -18.47
C GLU A 13 23.34 5.21 -17.27
N SER A 14 22.98 6.16 -16.41
CA SER A 14 22.07 5.94 -15.28
C SER A 14 20.72 5.33 -15.69
N PHE A 15 20.20 5.74 -16.86
CA PHE A 15 18.95 5.21 -17.40
C PHE A 15 19.10 3.80 -17.99
N ILE A 16 20.27 3.47 -18.56
CA ILE A 16 20.59 2.11 -18.99
C ILE A 16 20.73 1.20 -17.77
N ASP A 17 21.39 1.66 -16.71
CA ASP A 17 21.52 0.91 -15.45
C ASP A 17 20.17 0.61 -14.82
N LEU A 18 19.25 1.58 -14.80
CA LEU A 18 17.88 1.37 -14.34
C LEU A 18 17.16 0.29 -15.16
N GLN A 19 17.31 0.33 -16.49
CA GLN A 19 16.73 -0.68 -17.36
C GLN A 19 17.31 -2.06 -17.05
N ILE A 20 18.64 -2.17 -16.94
CA ILE A 20 19.32 -3.43 -16.60
C ILE A 20 18.85 -3.95 -15.25
N ASP A 21 18.74 -3.09 -14.23
CA ASP A 21 18.28 -3.49 -12.88
C ASP A 21 16.85 -4.04 -12.90
N PHE A 22 15.94 -3.35 -13.62
CA PHE A 22 14.57 -3.82 -13.77
C PHE A 22 14.51 -5.14 -14.53
N LEU A 23 15.30 -5.26 -15.59
CA LEU A 23 15.35 -6.45 -16.42
C LEU A 23 15.95 -7.65 -15.68
N LYS A 24 16.98 -7.44 -14.85
CA LYS A 24 17.56 -8.48 -13.98
C LYS A 24 16.56 -8.97 -12.94
N GLN A 25 15.83 -8.05 -12.30
CA GLN A 25 14.76 -8.43 -11.36
C GLN A 25 13.69 -9.27 -12.06
N ASP A 26 13.28 -8.89 -13.26
CA ASP A 26 12.28 -9.64 -14.03
C ASP A 26 12.78 -11.02 -14.47
N PHE A 27 14.05 -11.13 -14.89
CA PHE A 27 14.66 -12.42 -15.18
C PHE A 27 14.63 -13.35 -13.96
N VAL A 28 14.99 -12.82 -12.77
CA VAL A 28 14.90 -13.56 -11.50
C VAL A 28 13.45 -13.97 -11.19
N TYR A 29 12.46 -13.11 -11.46
CA TYR A 29 11.04 -13.47 -11.30
C TYR A 29 10.59 -14.54 -12.30
N SER A 30 11.05 -14.48 -13.55
CA SER A 30 10.71 -15.44 -14.60
C SER A 30 11.26 -16.85 -14.34
N MET A 31 12.42 -16.94 -13.67
CA MET A 31 13.07 -18.18 -13.25
C MET A 31 12.46 -18.78 -11.98
N ASN A 32 11.73 -17.98 -11.19
CA ASN A 32 11.12 -18.39 -9.92
C ASN A 32 9.59 -18.23 -9.96
N SER A 33 8.94 -18.84 -10.96
CA SER A 33 7.50 -18.71 -11.21
C SER A 33 6.60 -19.18 -10.06
N GLU A 34 7.12 -20.02 -9.15
CA GLU A 34 6.39 -20.52 -7.98
C GLU A 34 6.06 -19.41 -6.96
N PHE A 35 6.82 -18.31 -6.95
CA PHE A 35 6.65 -17.23 -5.97
C PHE A 35 5.76 -16.08 -6.48
N PHE A 36 5.58 -15.92 -7.80
CA PHE A 36 4.84 -14.78 -8.37
C PHE A 36 4.12 -15.16 -9.69
N PRO A 37 2.92 -15.77 -9.60
CA PRO A 37 2.25 -16.43 -10.74
C PRO A 37 1.62 -15.51 -11.81
N SER A 38 1.72 -14.18 -11.70
CA SER A 38 0.94 -13.23 -12.52
C SER A 38 1.74 -12.39 -13.52
N PHE A 39 3.01 -12.68 -13.76
CA PHE A 39 3.70 -12.09 -14.91
C PHE A 39 3.30 -12.86 -16.18
N GLU A 40 2.30 -12.33 -16.90
CA GLU A 40 1.99 -12.78 -18.25
C GLU A 40 3.30 -12.79 -19.07
N ARG A 41 3.74 -13.98 -19.48
CA ARG A 41 4.79 -14.18 -20.49
C ARG A 41 4.28 -13.69 -21.84
N ALA A 42 4.14 -12.38 -22.00
CA ALA A 42 4.04 -11.79 -23.32
C ALA A 42 5.40 -11.98 -23.99
N LEU A 43 5.55 -13.08 -24.74
CA LEU A 43 6.70 -13.35 -25.61
C LEU A 43 6.84 -12.20 -26.61
N LYS A 44 7.59 -11.17 -26.22
CA LYS A 44 8.06 -10.12 -27.11
C LYS A 44 9.45 -10.49 -27.60
N LYS A 45 9.88 -9.87 -28.69
CA LYS A 45 11.12 -10.17 -29.39
C LYS A 45 12.32 -9.65 -28.60
N GLU A 46 13.25 -10.53 -28.22
CA GLU A 46 14.51 -10.17 -27.55
C GLU A 46 15.39 -9.32 -28.49
N ASP A 47 15.89 -8.19 -27.99
CA ASP A 47 16.59 -7.18 -28.80
C ASP A 47 18.12 -7.18 -28.58
N PHE A 48 18.59 -7.54 -27.37
CA PHE A 48 20.01 -7.58 -27.01
C PHE A 48 20.25 -8.51 -25.81
N TYR A 49 21.52 -8.75 -25.47
CA TYR A 49 21.89 -9.51 -24.27
C TYR A 49 22.96 -8.80 -23.44
N ILE A 50 23.02 -9.09 -22.15
CA ILE A 50 24.19 -8.81 -21.29
C ILE A 50 24.82 -10.12 -20.83
N GLU A 51 26.10 -10.09 -20.52
CA GLU A 51 26.82 -11.21 -19.92
C GLU A 51 26.94 -10.98 -18.42
N GLU A 52 26.52 -11.96 -17.62
CA GLU A 52 26.60 -11.91 -16.17
C GLU A 52 27.35 -13.13 -15.63
N GLN A 53 28.18 -12.90 -14.61
CA GLN A 53 28.85 -13.97 -13.87
C GLN A 53 27.87 -14.55 -12.86
N VAL A 54 27.53 -15.82 -13.04
CA VAL A 54 26.60 -16.55 -12.18
C VAL A 54 27.38 -17.66 -11.48
N PRO A 55 27.21 -17.86 -10.16
CA PRO A 55 27.88 -18.96 -9.46
C PRO A 55 27.55 -20.30 -10.14
N LEU A 56 28.55 -21.17 -10.30
CA LEU A 56 28.30 -22.53 -10.74
C LEU A 56 27.42 -23.27 -9.73
N SER A 57 26.62 -24.21 -10.24
CA SER A 57 25.81 -25.05 -9.37
C SER A 57 26.70 -25.85 -8.42
N TYR A 58 26.19 -26.22 -7.23
CA TYR A 58 26.96 -27.00 -6.26
C TYR A 58 27.47 -28.35 -6.83
N SER A 59 26.74 -28.93 -7.80
CA SER A 59 27.16 -30.13 -8.53
C SER A 59 28.38 -29.91 -9.44
N GLU A 60 28.62 -28.69 -9.89
CA GLU A 60 29.70 -28.33 -10.81
C GLU A 60 30.87 -27.66 -10.07
N ASP A 61 30.61 -26.94 -8.98
CA ASP A 61 31.62 -26.43 -8.06
C ASP A 61 31.20 -26.60 -6.59
N PRO A 62 31.61 -27.70 -5.94
CA PRO A 62 31.31 -27.97 -4.52
C PRO A 62 31.90 -26.95 -3.55
N ASN A 63 32.89 -26.16 -3.98
CA ASN A 63 33.56 -25.16 -3.16
C ASN A 63 32.98 -23.76 -3.33
N GLY A 64 32.11 -23.54 -4.34
CA GLY A 64 31.38 -22.29 -4.57
C GLY A 64 32.25 -21.09 -4.92
N ILE A 65 33.41 -21.31 -5.56
CA ILE A 65 34.40 -20.26 -5.88
C ILE A 65 34.31 -19.82 -7.34
N SER A 66 33.75 -20.65 -8.20
CA SER A 66 33.78 -20.53 -9.66
C SER A 66 32.46 -19.98 -10.21
N PHE A 67 32.59 -19.18 -11.26
CA PHE A 67 31.47 -18.53 -11.95
C PHE A 67 31.42 -18.99 -13.40
N THR A 68 30.21 -19.09 -13.96
CA THR A 68 29.98 -19.20 -15.39
C THR A 68 29.44 -17.90 -15.96
N MET A 69 29.75 -17.62 -17.23
CA MET A 69 29.19 -16.49 -17.95
C MET A 69 27.85 -16.91 -18.56
N GLN A 70 26.76 -16.33 -18.07
CA GLN A 70 25.43 -16.52 -18.64
C GLN A 70 25.05 -15.31 -19.49
N LYS A 71 24.46 -15.57 -20.67
CA LYS A 71 23.82 -14.53 -21.48
C LYS A 71 22.38 -14.35 -21.02
N LEU A 72 22.04 -13.14 -20.61
CA LEU A 72 20.68 -12.72 -20.28
C LEU A 72 20.14 -11.88 -21.43
N TYR A 73 19.00 -12.26 -21.97
CA TYR A 73 18.38 -11.60 -23.12
C TYR A 73 17.31 -10.60 -22.68
N PHE A 74 17.23 -9.46 -23.37
CA PHE A 74 16.44 -8.31 -22.94
C PHE A 74 15.68 -7.63 -24.06
N TYR A 75 14.59 -6.95 -23.67
CA TYR A 75 13.74 -6.16 -24.55
C TYR A 75 14.11 -4.68 -24.45
N LYS A 76 14.47 -4.05 -25.57
CA LYS A 76 14.80 -2.62 -25.64
C LYS A 76 13.63 -1.73 -25.24
N THR A 77 12.40 -2.23 -25.41
CA THR A 77 11.16 -1.50 -25.10
C THR A 77 10.53 -1.90 -23.78
N TYR A 78 11.24 -2.67 -22.94
CA TYR A 78 10.71 -3.24 -21.70
C TYR A 78 10.01 -2.21 -20.80
N LEU A 79 10.70 -1.09 -20.50
CA LEU A 79 10.10 -0.03 -19.67
C LEU A 79 8.76 0.44 -20.22
N GLY A 80 8.65 0.63 -21.54
CA GLY A 80 7.40 1.01 -22.19
C GLY A 80 6.27 0.00 -22.01
N THR A 81 6.59 -1.29 -21.81
CA THR A 81 5.59 -2.34 -21.59
C THR A 81 5.12 -2.44 -20.14
N ILE A 82 5.95 -2.06 -19.17
CA ILE A 82 5.65 -2.23 -17.73
C ILE A 82 5.28 -0.92 -17.03
N ILE A 83 5.46 0.23 -17.67
CA ILE A 83 5.31 1.55 -17.06
C ILE A 83 3.92 1.78 -16.43
N HIS A 84 2.85 1.29 -17.06
CA HIS A 84 1.49 1.35 -16.49
C HIS A 84 1.37 0.56 -15.19
N LYS A 85 1.98 -0.64 -15.14
CA LYS A 85 1.99 -1.50 -13.96
C LYS A 85 2.80 -0.84 -12.84
N LEU A 86 3.96 -0.25 -13.17
CA LEU A 86 4.77 0.50 -12.20
C LEU A 86 4.01 1.70 -11.61
N SER A 87 3.35 2.48 -12.46
CA SER A 87 2.52 3.62 -12.05
C SER A 87 1.38 3.18 -11.13
N SER A 88 0.69 2.09 -11.49
CA SER A 88 -0.41 1.52 -10.70
C SER A 88 0.07 0.99 -9.34
N ASN A 89 1.21 0.30 -9.31
CA ASN A 89 1.82 -0.17 -8.05
C ASN A 89 2.20 1.01 -7.15
N TYR A 90 2.82 2.05 -7.71
CA TYR A 90 3.13 3.27 -6.96
C TYR A 90 1.88 3.90 -6.34
N LEU A 91 0.78 4.02 -7.10
CA LEU A 91 -0.47 4.57 -6.59
C LEU A 91 -1.07 3.70 -5.48
N ASN A 92 -1.04 2.38 -5.64
CA ASN A 92 -1.50 1.46 -4.60
C ASN A 92 -0.70 1.64 -3.30
N ASP A 93 0.64 1.65 -3.40
CA ASP A 93 1.52 1.86 -2.25
C ASP A 93 1.29 3.23 -1.61
N PHE A 94 1.11 4.26 -2.43
CA PHE A 94 0.82 5.62 -1.98
C PHE A 94 -0.50 5.70 -1.19
N TYR A 95 -1.57 5.11 -1.71
CA TYR A 95 -2.86 5.07 -1.01
C TYR A 95 -2.81 4.21 0.26
N ASN A 96 -2.12 3.07 0.21
CA ASN A 96 -1.95 2.21 1.37
C ASN A 96 -1.19 2.92 2.49
N TYR A 97 -0.09 3.62 2.17
CA TYR A 97 0.65 4.40 3.16
C TYR A 97 -0.22 5.49 3.80
N ILE A 98 -1.05 6.18 3.01
CA ILE A 98 -2.01 7.16 3.55
C ILE A 98 -3.00 6.50 4.51
N ARG A 99 -3.52 5.32 4.15
CA ARG A 99 -4.55 4.59 4.90
C ARG A 99 -4.01 3.93 6.17
N GLU A 100 -2.79 3.39 6.12
CA GLU A 100 -2.21 2.61 7.20
C GLU A 100 -1.46 3.48 8.20
N ASP A 101 -0.68 4.45 7.71
CA ASP A 101 0.29 5.19 8.51
C ASP A 101 -0.09 6.66 8.75
N LEU A 102 -0.90 7.26 7.86
CA LEU A 102 -1.21 8.71 7.91
C LEU A 102 -2.69 9.03 8.13
N LEU A 103 -3.51 8.03 8.43
CA LEU A 103 -4.95 8.19 8.54
C LEU A 103 -5.34 9.17 9.65
N GLU A 104 -4.70 9.04 10.81
CA GLU A 104 -5.05 9.80 12.02
C GLU A 104 -4.24 11.12 12.15
N SER A 105 -3.13 11.28 11.42
CA SER A 105 -2.31 12.50 11.48
C SER A 105 -2.56 13.41 10.27
N GLN A 106 -3.53 14.32 10.40
CA GLN A 106 -3.83 15.30 9.34
C GLN A 106 -2.60 16.16 8.99
N LYS A 107 -1.77 16.51 9.97
CA LYS A 107 -0.55 17.30 9.77
C LYS A 107 0.48 16.55 8.94
N ASP A 108 0.75 15.30 9.29
CA ASP A 108 1.75 14.50 8.58
C ASP A 108 1.22 14.08 7.20
N ARG A 109 -0.08 13.81 7.07
CA ARG A 109 -0.73 13.59 5.79
C ARG A 109 -0.59 14.80 4.87
N ARG A 110 -0.90 16.01 5.35
CA ARG A 110 -0.71 17.25 4.55
C ARG A 110 0.74 17.44 4.14
N LYS A 111 1.68 17.17 5.03
CA LYS A 111 3.12 17.26 4.73
C LYS A 111 3.50 16.27 3.64
N PHE A 112 3.15 14.99 3.79
CA PHE A 112 3.41 13.94 2.82
C PHE A 112 2.80 14.24 1.44
N LEU A 113 1.53 14.67 1.40
CA LEU A 113 0.87 15.06 0.15
C LEU A 113 1.59 16.24 -0.52
N ASN A 114 2.00 17.25 0.25
CA ASN A 114 2.72 18.41 -0.31
C ASN A 114 4.12 18.03 -0.82
N GLU A 115 4.83 17.14 -0.13
CA GLU A 115 6.12 16.60 -0.58
C GLU A 115 5.95 15.79 -1.88
N GLY A 116 4.92 14.93 -1.95
CA GLY A 116 4.56 14.19 -3.15
C GLY A 116 4.28 15.12 -4.34
N LYS A 117 3.48 16.17 -4.14
CA LYS A 117 3.20 17.18 -5.17
C LYS A 117 4.47 17.86 -5.68
N LYS A 118 5.32 18.33 -4.77
CA LYS A 118 6.59 18.99 -5.14
C LYS A 118 7.48 18.05 -5.94
N ARG A 119 7.56 16.78 -5.53
CA ARG A 119 8.37 15.77 -6.22
C ARG A 119 7.85 15.50 -7.63
N VAL A 120 6.55 15.30 -7.80
CA VAL A 120 5.95 15.04 -9.12
C VAL A 120 6.08 16.24 -10.03
N ALA A 121 5.78 17.45 -9.54
CA ALA A 121 5.95 18.69 -10.30
C ALA A 121 7.40 18.86 -10.77
N SER A 122 8.37 18.64 -9.88
CA SER A 122 9.79 18.68 -10.23
C SER A 122 10.17 17.68 -11.33
N ILE A 123 9.59 16.49 -11.35
CA ILE A 123 9.84 15.51 -12.44
C ILE A 123 9.22 16.02 -13.74
N ILE A 124 7.96 16.46 -13.71
CA ILE A 124 7.23 16.95 -14.88
C ILE A 124 7.97 18.12 -15.54
N ASP A 125 8.48 19.07 -14.75
CA ASP A 125 9.20 20.24 -15.25
C ASP A 125 10.52 19.86 -15.94
N ASN A 126 11.19 18.81 -15.46
CA ASN A 126 12.50 18.41 -15.97
C ASN A 126 12.43 17.30 -17.02
N ILE A 127 11.29 16.63 -17.21
CA ILE A 127 11.21 15.43 -18.08
C ILE A 127 11.56 15.72 -19.55
N ASN A 128 11.35 16.95 -20.01
CA ASN A 128 11.70 17.37 -21.37
C ASN A 128 13.22 17.46 -21.59
N GLN A 129 14.02 17.48 -20.54
CA GLN A 129 15.48 17.52 -20.61
C GLN A 129 16.07 16.13 -20.92
N PHE A 130 15.28 15.06 -20.80
CA PHE A 130 15.71 13.68 -21.04
C PHE A 130 15.75 13.34 -22.54
N ASN A 131 16.68 13.97 -23.26
CA ASN A 131 16.85 13.86 -24.71
C ASN A 131 17.29 12.46 -25.20
N PHE A 132 17.69 11.57 -24.29
CA PHE A 132 18.12 10.21 -24.57
C PHE A 132 16.98 9.18 -24.50
N ILE A 133 15.79 9.58 -24.03
CA ILE A 133 14.61 8.70 -23.96
C ILE A 133 13.88 8.72 -25.30
N ASP A 134 13.46 7.55 -25.78
CA ASP A 134 12.63 7.44 -26.98
C ASP A 134 11.31 8.21 -26.81
N PHE A 135 10.87 8.89 -27.88
CA PHE A 135 9.68 9.74 -27.87
C PHE A 135 8.41 9.02 -27.37
N ARG A 136 8.22 7.73 -27.70
CA ARG A 136 7.07 6.94 -27.26
C ARG A 136 7.11 6.71 -25.75
N LEU A 137 8.27 6.32 -25.23
CA LEU A 137 8.45 6.10 -23.80
C LEU A 137 8.32 7.42 -23.01
N LEU A 138 8.87 8.52 -23.55
CA LEU A 138 8.72 9.85 -22.97
C LEU A 138 7.25 10.28 -22.90
N THR A 139 6.48 10.03 -23.96
CA THR A 139 5.04 10.32 -24.00
C THR A 139 4.30 9.51 -22.94
N GLU A 140 4.62 8.23 -22.80
CA GLU A 140 3.97 7.37 -21.80
C GLU A 140 4.35 7.77 -20.37
N LEU A 141 5.61 8.08 -20.11
CA LEU A 141 6.07 8.61 -18.81
C LEU A 141 5.30 9.87 -18.42
N LYS A 142 5.11 10.82 -19.35
CA LYS A 142 4.31 12.02 -19.11
C LYS A 142 2.86 11.68 -18.78
N SER A 143 2.24 10.78 -19.55
CA SER A 143 0.88 10.31 -19.30
C SER A 143 0.73 9.74 -17.88
N GLN A 144 1.64 8.84 -17.48
CA GLN A 144 1.61 8.24 -16.15
C GLN A 144 1.88 9.25 -15.03
N LEU A 145 2.81 10.19 -15.22
CA LEU A 145 3.07 11.25 -14.24
C LEU A 145 1.86 12.19 -14.06
N CYS A 146 1.14 12.52 -15.14
CA CYS A 146 -0.10 13.30 -15.03
C CYS A 146 -1.18 12.54 -14.25
N GLN A 147 -1.31 11.23 -14.42
CA GLN A 147 -2.24 10.42 -13.63
C GLN A 147 -1.87 10.42 -12.15
N ILE A 148 -0.58 10.28 -11.84
CA ILE A 148 -0.07 10.35 -10.48
C ILE A 148 -0.31 11.75 -9.88
N GLU A 149 -0.02 12.80 -10.63
CA GLU A 149 -0.28 14.18 -10.21
C GLU A 149 -1.75 14.40 -9.88
N PHE A 150 -2.66 13.93 -10.74
CA PHE A 150 -4.11 14.00 -10.51
C PHE A 150 -4.52 13.26 -9.23
N ALA A 151 -3.99 12.05 -9.03
CA ALA A 151 -4.26 11.24 -7.86
C ALA A 151 -3.81 11.93 -6.55
N ILE A 152 -2.58 12.45 -6.50
CA ILE A 152 -2.03 13.14 -5.32
C ILE A 152 -2.77 14.46 -5.05
N ASN A 153 -3.25 15.13 -6.10
CA ASN A 153 -4.02 16.37 -5.97
C ASN A 153 -5.48 16.17 -5.56
N SER A 154 -5.95 14.93 -5.44
CA SER A 154 -7.34 14.63 -5.12
C SER A 154 -7.77 15.29 -3.79
N PRO A 155 -8.83 16.13 -3.79
CA PRO A 155 -9.35 16.75 -2.57
C PRO A 155 -9.81 15.75 -1.50
N THR A 156 -10.18 14.53 -1.94
CA THR A 156 -10.65 13.45 -1.06
C THR A 156 -9.58 13.02 -0.06
N LEU A 157 -8.29 13.10 -0.42
CA LEU A 157 -7.17 12.72 0.43
C LEU A 157 -6.92 13.68 1.59
N TYR A 158 -7.52 14.87 1.55
CA TYR A 158 -7.41 15.86 2.62
C TYR A 158 -8.53 15.73 3.66
N ASN A 159 -9.59 14.99 3.33
CA ASN A 159 -10.81 14.92 4.12
C ASN A 159 -11.01 13.52 4.72
N ASP A 160 -11.03 13.48 6.05
CA ASP A 160 -11.13 12.24 6.83
C ASP A 160 -12.41 11.46 6.53
N LYS A 161 -13.51 12.15 6.16
CA LYS A 161 -14.78 11.50 5.82
C LYS A 161 -14.65 10.58 4.60
N TYR A 162 -13.90 10.99 3.58
CA TYR A 162 -13.74 10.20 2.35
C TYR A 162 -12.68 9.10 2.50
N LEU A 163 -11.66 9.32 3.34
CA LEU A 163 -10.66 8.30 3.66
C LEU A 163 -11.23 7.16 4.52
N LYS A 164 -12.28 7.44 5.30
CA LYS A 164 -12.96 6.47 6.18
C LYS A 164 -14.07 5.67 5.50
N ILE A 165 -14.31 5.83 4.18
CA ILE A 165 -15.37 5.12 3.44
C ILE A 165 -15.18 3.59 3.45
N ASP A 166 -13.93 3.11 3.56
CA ASP A 166 -13.65 1.67 3.66
C ASP A 166 -13.84 1.12 5.10
N LYS A 167 -14.10 1.99 6.10
CA LYS A 167 -14.44 1.58 7.47
C LYS A 167 -15.94 1.32 7.57
N LEU A 168 -16.33 0.31 8.35
CA LEU A 168 -17.73 0.00 8.58
C LEU A 168 -18.33 1.04 9.54
N ALA A 169 -19.20 1.89 9.00
CA ALA A 169 -19.92 2.90 9.76
C ALA A 169 -21.03 2.26 10.60
N LEU A 170 -20.91 2.34 11.92
CA LEU A 170 -21.90 1.80 12.84
C LEU A 170 -22.94 2.88 13.18
N HIS A 171 -24.05 2.85 12.47
CA HIS A 171 -25.17 3.74 12.73
C HIS A 171 -25.80 3.44 14.12
N LYS A 172 -26.00 4.48 14.93
CA LYS A 172 -26.63 4.42 16.29
C LYS A 172 -25.80 3.76 17.39
N TRP A 173 -24.57 3.35 17.10
CA TRP A 173 -23.64 2.90 18.13
C TRP A 173 -22.78 4.08 18.58
N ASN A 174 -22.26 4.04 19.80
CA ASN A 174 -21.13 4.88 20.20
C ASN A 174 -19.88 4.02 20.39
N GLU A 175 -18.73 4.69 20.52
CA GLU A 175 -17.44 4.02 20.72
C GLU A 175 -17.48 3.03 21.90
N THR A 176 -18.13 3.41 23.01
CA THR A 176 -18.23 2.54 24.20
C THR A 176 -19.03 1.27 23.92
N ASP A 177 -20.13 1.36 23.17
CA ASP A 177 -20.93 0.20 22.78
C ASP A 177 -20.13 -0.76 21.90
N LEU A 178 -19.35 -0.21 20.94
CA LEU A 178 -18.46 -1.00 20.08
C LEU A 178 -17.40 -1.75 20.89
N VAL A 179 -16.69 -1.05 21.77
CA VAL A 179 -15.64 -1.65 22.59
C VAL A 179 -16.22 -2.70 23.54
N THR A 180 -17.39 -2.43 24.14
CA THR A 180 -18.08 -3.36 25.04
C THR A 180 -18.50 -4.63 24.29
N PHE A 181 -19.01 -4.51 23.07
CA PHE A 181 -19.41 -5.64 22.25
C PHE A 181 -18.23 -6.57 21.89
N PHE A 182 -17.12 -6.02 21.41
CA PHE A 182 -15.94 -6.84 21.08
C PHE A 182 -15.27 -7.42 22.33
N HIS A 183 -15.30 -6.69 23.45
CA HIS A 183 -14.87 -7.25 24.73
C HIS A 183 -15.74 -8.47 25.11
N PHE A 184 -17.06 -8.39 24.94
CA PHE A 184 -17.98 -9.49 25.21
C PHE A 184 -17.76 -10.69 24.27
N LEU A 185 -17.58 -10.47 22.97
CA LEU A 185 -17.27 -11.55 22.02
C LEU A 185 -15.98 -12.29 22.43
N ARG A 186 -14.98 -11.56 22.90
CA ARG A 186 -13.72 -12.14 23.39
C ARG A 186 -13.92 -12.94 24.68
N THR A 187 -14.67 -12.41 25.65
CA THR A 187 -14.91 -13.12 26.93
C THR A 187 -15.75 -14.38 26.74
N GLN A 188 -16.67 -14.38 25.76
CA GLN A 188 -17.46 -15.55 25.36
C GLN A 188 -16.72 -16.49 24.40
N LYS A 189 -15.46 -16.21 24.05
CA LYS A 189 -14.65 -17.02 23.11
C LYS A 189 -15.27 -17.19 21.72
N VAL A 190 -16.06 -16.22 21.29
CA VAL A 190 -16.57 -16.16 19.91
C VAL A 190 -15.47 -15.71 18.94
N ILE A 191 -14.55 -14.88 19.44
CA ILE A 191 -13.32 -14.49 18.74
C ILE A 191 -12.10 -14.97 19.54
N ASP A 192 -11.01 -15.23 18.84
CA ASP A 192 -9.74 -15.62 19.46
C ASP A 192 -9.22 -14.54 20.41
N PHE A 193 -8.47 -14.98 21.41
CA PHE A 193 -7.87 -14.05 22.37
C PHE A 193 -6.72 -13.29 21.71
N ILE A 194 -7.01 -12.06 21.29
CA ILE A 194 -6.02 -11.07 20.87
C ILE A 194 -5.78 -10.02 21.97
N SER A 195 -4.59 -9.44 21.99
CA SER A 195 -4.22 -8.43 22.99
C SER A 195 -5.10 -7.17 22.87
N ASP A 196 -5.25 -6.39 23.95
CA ASP A 196 -6.05 -5.15 23.90
C ASP A 196 -5.47 -4.13 22.91
N ALA A 197 -4.15 -4.14 22.71
CA ALA A 197 -3.49 -3.29 21.72
C ALA A 197 -3.83 -3.71 20.28
N GLU A 198 -3.82 -5.01 19.99
CA GLU A 198 -4.19 -5.53 18.67
C GLU A 198 -5.68 -5.34 18.39
N LEU A 199 -6.54 -5.64 19.36
CA LEU A 199 -7.99 -5.43 19.23
C LEU A 199 -8.32 -3.94 19.05
N GLY A 200 -7.68 -3.06 19.82
CA GLY A 200 -7.84 -1.61 19.68
C GLY A 200 -7.48 -1.14 18.26
N ARG A 201 -6.30 -1.54 17.76
CA ARG A 201 -5.85 -1.20 16.39
C ARG A 201 -6.78 -1.75 15.32
N PHE A 202 -7.27 -2.98 15.49
CA PHE A 202 -8.23 -3.58 14.56
C PHE A 202 -9.52 -2.75 14.50
N LEU A 203 -10.09 -2.40 15.66
CA LEU A 203 -11.32 -1.61 15.72
C LEU A 203 -11.14 -0.21 15.12
N GLU A 204 -10.04 0.45 15.46
CA GLU A 204 -9.68 1.77 14.92
C GLU A 204 -9.52 1.71 13.39
N ARG A 205 -8.94 0.63 12.84
CA ARG A 205 -8.75 0.46 11.40
C ARG A 205 -10.04 0.10 10.66
N SER A 206 -10.90 -0.71 11.25
CA SER A 206 -12.03 -1.34 10.55
C SER A 206 -13.37 -0.64 10.76
N PHE A 207 -13.53 0.18 11.80
CA PHE A 207 -14.83 0.76 12.14
C PHE A 207 -14.77 2.29 12.30
N CYS A 208 -15.91 2.92 12.09
CA CYS A 208 -16.15 4.32 12.41
C CYS A 208 -17.55 4.50 13.00
N VAL A 209 -17.77 5.61 13.70
CA VAL A 209 -19.03 5.86 14.40
C VAL A 209 -19.74 7.04 13.75
N GLU A 210 -21.01 6.87 13.40
CA GLU A 210 -21.82 7.94 12.82
C GLU A 210 -22.75 8.54 13.87
N ASN A 211 -22.68 9.86 14.04
CA ASN A 211 -23.57 10.59 14.95
C ASN A 211 -24.98 10.74 14.35
N HIS A 212 -25.93 11.28 15.13
CA HIS A 212 -27.32 11.47 14.68
C HIS A 212 -27.48 12.43 13.50
N GLU A 213 -26.45 13.23 13.21
CA GLU A 213 -26.41 14.21 12.13
C GLU A 213 -25.76 13.65 10.85
N GLY A 214 -25.32 12.39 10.87
CA GLY A 214 -24.65 11.74 9.74
C GLY A 214 -23.15 12.07 9.63
N GLU A 215 -22.56 12.64 10.67
CA GLU A 215 -21.12 12.89 10.74
C GLU A 215 -20.36 11.65 11.25
N VAL A 216 -19.31 11.31 10.53
CA VAL A 216 -18.49 10.11 10.79
C VAL A 216 -17.27 10.50 11.63
N SER A 217 -17.18 9.93 12.83
CA SER A 217 -16.07 10.12 13.77
C SER A 217 -15.10 8.93 13.70
N SER A 218 -13.78 9.21 13.78
CA SER A 218 -12.79 8.14 14.01
C SER A 218 -12.92 7.62 15.44
N LEU A 219 -12.45 6.40 15.61
CA LEU A 219 -12.19 5.81 16.91
C LEU A 219 -10.72 6.05 17.24
N ASP A 220 -10.43 6.57 18.42
CA ASP A 220 -9.05 6.83 18.86
C ASP A 220 -8.77 6.24 20.25
N SER A 221 -7.54 5.77 20.46
CA SER A 221 -7.03 5.29 21.75
C SER A 221 -7.89 4.19 22.39
N LEU A 222 -8.44 3.29 21.58
CA LEU A 222 -9.31 2.21 22.04
C LEU A 222 -8.57 1.18 22.91
N ASN A 223 -7.25 1.06 22.77
CA ASN A 223 -6.41 0.22 23.63
C ASN A 223 -6.50 0.60 25.12
N LYS A 224 -6.49 1.91 25.44
CA LYS A 224 -6.65 2.40 26.82
C LYS A 224 -8.05 2.08 27.33
N ARG A 225 -9.08 2.31 26.51
CA ARG A 225 -10.47 2.03 26.89
C ARG A 225 -10.74 0.55 27.11
N LEU A 226 -10.16 -0.33 26.30
CA LEU A 226 -10.22 -1.79 26.49
C LEU A 226 -9.59 -2.22 27.81
N ASN A 227 -8.49 -1.57 28.20
CA ASN A 227 -7.83 -1.80 29.48
C ASN A 227 -8.66 -1.24 30.65
N ASP A 228 -9.22 -0.04 30.51
CA ASP A 228 -10.06 0.61 31.53
C ASP A 228 -11.36 -0.18 31.77
N LEU A 229 -11.93 -0.77 30.72
CA LEU A 229 -13.09 -1.66 30.79
C LEU A 229 -12.87 -2.89 31.68
N LYS A 230 -11.64 -3.40 31.75
CA LYS A 230 -11.29 -4.50 32.67
C LYS A 230 -11.25 -4.05 34.13
N ASN A 231 -10.97 -2.78 34.37
CA ASN A 231 -10.64 -2.24 35.70
C ASN A 231 -11.78 -1.45 36.36
N VAL A 232 -12.79 -1.00 35.61
CA VAL A 232 -13.86 -0.11 36.11
C VAL A 232 -15.26 -0.68 35.83
N ASN A 233 -15.85 -1.34 36.83
CA ASN A 233 -17.15 -2.04 36.77
C ASN A 233 -18.41 -1.16 36.52
N LYS A 234 -18.33 0.18 36.39
CA LYS A 234 -19.54 1.05 36.43
C LYS A 234 -19.96 1.67 35.08
N LEU A 235 -19.11 1.67 34.05
CA LEU A 235 -19.46 2.22 32.73
C LEU A 235 -20.16 1.20 31.82
N ASN A 236 -20.18 -0.08 32.21
CA ASN A 236 -20.65 -1.19 31.38
C ASN A 236 -22.17 -1.39 31.40
N ASP A 237 -22.83 -1.25 32.55
CA ASP A 237 -24.24 -1.63 32.68
C ASP A 237 -25.19 -0.92 31.69
N ARG A 238 -24.90 0.35 31.36
CA ARG A 238 -25.68 1.12 30.39
C ARG A 238 -25.44 0.65 28.96
N SER A 239 -24.19 0.39 28.59
CA SER A 239 -23.82 -0.09 27.25
C SER A 239 -24.33 -1.51 27.04
N GLU A 240 -24.16 -2.40 28.02
CA GLU A 240 -24.71 -3.76 28.01
C GLU A 240 -26.24 -3.76 27.85
N LYS A 241 -26.95 -2.89 28.59
CA LYS A 241 -28.40 -2.75 28.44
C LYS A 241 -28.81 -2.27 27.05
N ARG A 242 -28.11 -1.27 26.48
CA ARG A 242 -28.36 -0.78 25.11
C ARG A 242 -28.12 -1.86 24.07
N LEU A 243 -27.02 -2.60 24.19
CA LEU A 243 -26.70 -3.73 23.31
C LEU A 243 -27.76 -4.84 23.44
N SER A 244 -28.15 -5.21 24.66
CA SER A 244 -29.21 -6.19 24.92
C SER A 244 -30.54 -5.78 24.28
N ASP A 245 -30.95 -4.52 24.46
CA ASP A 245 -32.20 -4.00 23.88
C ASP A 245 -32.15 -3.95 22.34
N LEU A 246 -30.98 -3.67 21.77
CA LEU A 246 -30.74 -3.68 20.33
C LEU A 246 -30.88 -5.10 19.76
N PHE A 247 -30.22 -6.09 20.35
CA PHE A 247 -30.30 -7.49 19.89
C PHE A 247 -31.67 -8.14 20.18
N LYS A 248 -32.36 -7.77 21.27
CA LYS A 248 -33.74 -8.22 21.53
C LYS A 248 -34.71 -7.75 20.45
N LYS A 249 -34.53 -6.53 19.90
CA LYS A 249 -35.33 -6.05 18.77
C LYS A 249 -35.12 -6.89 17.50
N PHE A 250 -33.91 -7.42 17.30
CA PHE A 250 -33.62 -8.30 16.16
C PHE A 250 -34.17 -9.73 16.35
N SER A 251 -34.23 -10.24 17.59
CA SER A 251 -34.78 -11.60 17.87
C SER A 251 -36.31 -11.75 17.71
N LYS A 252 -37.02 -10.66 17.41
CA LYS A 252 -38.47 -10.66 17.14
C LYS A 252 -38.82 -10.81 15.66
N TYR A 253 -37.81 -11.02 14.82
CA TYR A 253 -37.92 -11.42 13.41
C TYR A 253 -37.24 -12.77 13.21
#